data_AF-A0A962C9W7-F1
#
_entry.id   AF-A0A962C9W7-F1
#
_cell.length_a   1.000
_cell.length_b   1.000
_cell.length_c   1.000
_cell.angle_alpha   90.00
_cell.angle_beta   90.00
_cell.angle_gamma   90.00
#
_symmetry.space_group_name_H-M   'P 1'
#
loop_
_entity.id
_entity.type
_entity.pdbx_description
1 polymer ?
#
loop_
_entity_poly.entity_id
_entity_poly.type
_entity_poly.pdbx_seq_one_letter_code
_entity_poly.pdbx_strand_id
1 'polypeptide(L)' 'MADPRYQDVAPERIPLVQVARGVEVRVIAGSFGNLVGPIRGVATAPVFFDLALEAGARIDVPVPSTHSAFV' A
#
# COMPACT_ATOMS: atom_id res chain seq x y z
N MET A 1 19.59 13.48 -10.96
CA MET A 1 19.73 13.47 -9.48
C MET A 1 18.62 14.35 -8.94
N ALA A 2 17.89 13.91 -7.92
CA ALA A 2 16.83 14.71 -7.28
C ALA A 2 17.27 15.11 -5.87
N ASP A 3 16.83 16.28 -5.41
CA ASP A 3 17.14 16.77 -4.07
C ASP A 3 16.52 15.89 -2.98
N PRO A 4 17.18 15.72 -1.82
CA PRO A 4 16.64 14.95 -0.72
C PRO A 4 15.36 15.61 -0.19
N ARG A 5 14.38 14.80 0.19
CA ARG A 5 13.15 15.26 0.81
C ARG A 5 12.64 14.27 1.84
N TYR A 6 12.02 14.80 2.89
CA TYR A 6 11.21 14.03 3.82
C TYR A 6 9.74 14.10 3.43
N GLN A 7 8.99 13.07 3.79
CA GLN A 7 7.56 13.05 3.67
C GLN A 7 6.95 12.39 4.90
N ASP A 8 6.61 13.20 5.89
CA ASP A 8 5.94 12.72 7.09
C ASP A 8 4.48 12.37 6.79
N VAL A 9 4.09 11.17 7.21
CA VAL A 9 2.75 10.63 7.02
C VAL A 9 2.23 10.19 8.37
N ALA A 10 1.24 10.93 8.89
CA ALA A 10 0.55 10.56 10.11
C ALA A 10 -0.33 9.32 9.87
N PRO A 11 -0.52 8.43 10.86
CA PRO A 11 -1.28 7.19 10.71
C PRO A 11 -2.70 7.37 10.15
N GLU A 12 -3.35 8.49 10.49
CA GLU A 12 -4.72 8.83 10.10
C GLU A 12 -4.83 9.19 8.61
N ARG A 13 -3.69 9.50 7.97
CA ARG A 13 -3.60 9.79 6.54
C ARG A 13 -3.36 8.54 5.70
N ILE A 14 -3.16 7.39 6.32
CA ILE A 14 -2.99 6.11 5.64
C ILE A 14 -4.37 5.46 5.53
N PRO A 15 -4.95 5.34 4.32
CA PRO A 15 -6.24 4.68 4.16
C PRO A 15 -6.18 3.24 4.69
N LEU A 16 -7.11 2.90 5.57
CA LEU A 16 -7.37 1.54 6.05
C LEU A 16 -8.68 1.08 5.44
N VAL A 17 -8.70 -0.14 4.91
CA VAL A 17 -9.91 -0.75 4.36
C VAL A 17 -10.01 -2.21 4.72
N GLN A 18 -11.22 -2.64 5.05
CA GLN A 18 -11.57 -4.05 5.15
C GLN A 18 -12.06 -4.52 3.77
N VAL A 19 -11.24 -5.33 3.08
CA VAL A 19 -11.51 -5.74 1.68
C VAL A 19 -12.30 -7.04 1.59
N ALA A 20 -12.25 -7.83 2.66
CA ALA A 20 -13.03 -9.03 2.87
C ALA A 20 -13.18 -9.26 4.38
N ARG A 21 -14.05 -10.21 4.76
CA ARG A 21 -14.15 -10.62 6.17
C ARG A 21 -12.79 -11.12 6.65
N GLY A 22 -12.28 -10.55 7.74
CA GLY A 22 -10.98 -10.90 8.31
C GLY A 22 -9.76 -10.45 7.49
N VAL A 23 -9.91 -9.52 6.55
CA VAL A 23 -8.78 -8.97 5.77
C VAL A 23 -8.81 -7.45 5.82
N GLU A 24 -7.79 -6.86 6.44
CA GLU A 24 -7.57 -5.43 6.50
C GLU A 24 -6.31 -5.04 5.71
N VAL A 25 -6.39 -3.93 4.99
CA VAL A 25 -5.32 -3.40 4.15
C VAL A 25 -5.11 -1.93 4.47
N ARG A 26 -3.87 -1.56 4.81
CA ARG A 26 -3.40 -0.17 4.90
C ARG A 26 -2.61 0.18 3.66
N VAL A 27 -3.03 1.26 2.97
CA VAL A 27 -2.43 1.68 1.69
C VAL A 27 -1.36 2.73 1.93
N ILE A 28 -0.09 2.33 2.04
CA ILE A 28 1.03 3.25 2.33
C ILE A 28 1.51 3.95 1.05
N ALA A 29 1.72 3.19 -0.03
CA ALA A 29 2.10 3.69 -1.35
C ALA A 29 1.38 2.90 -2.46
N GLY A 30 1.17 3.54 -3.62
CA GLY A 30 0.42 2.96 -4.73
C GLY A 30 -1.09 3.05 -4.52
N SER A 31 -1.84 2.10 -5.08
CA SER A 31 -3.29 2.05 -5.00
C SER A 31 -3.82 0.64 -4.77
N PHE A 32 -4.84 0.51 -3.92
CA PHE A 32 -5.59 -0.71 -3.73
C PHE A 32 -7.07 -0.44 -4.02
N GLY A 33 -7.58 -0.99 -5.13
CA GLY A 33 -8.90 -0.60 -5.64
C GLY A 33 -8.96 0.90 -5.94
N ASN A 34 -9.89 1.61 -5.29
CA ASN A 34 -10.05 3.07 -5.41
C ASN A 34 -9.27 3.87 -4.35
N LEU A 35 -8.58 3.21 -3.42
CA LEU A 35 -7.82 3.87 -2.37
C LEU A 35 -6.39 4.10 -2.82
N VAL A 36 -5.87 5.29 -2.51
CA VAL A 36 -4.54 5.71 -2.94
C VAL A 36 -3.72 6.12 -1.73
N GLY A 37 -2.51 5.58 -1.64
CA GLY A 37 -1.61 5.87 -0.55
C GLY A 37 -1.15 7.34 -0.52
N PRO A 38 -0.79 7.87 0.66
CA PRO A 38 -0.34 9.24 0.82
C PRO A 38 1.07 9.46 0.26
N ILE A 39 1.91 8.42 0.13
CA ILE A 39 3.25 8.54 -0.44
C ILE A 39 3.15 8.68 -1.96
N ARG A 40 3.62 9.82 -2.48
CA ARG A 40 3.56 10.21 -3.90
C ARG A 40 4.76 11.04 -4.29
N GLY A 41 4.97 11.23 -5.59
CA GLY A 41 6.05 12.10 -6.12
C GLY A 41 7.45 11.56 -5.86
N VAL A 42 7.59 10.25 -5.63
CA VAL A 42 8.89 9.57 -5.59
C VAL A 42 9.29 9.19 -7.01
N ALA A 43 10.59 9.00 -7.26
CA ALA A 43 11.11 8.73 -8.59
C ALA A 43 10.67 7.37 -9.17
N THR A 44 10.18 6.48 -8.31
CA THR A 44 9.67 5.15 -8.66
C THR A 44 8.16 5.10 -8.42
N ALA A 45 7.51 4.00 -8.81
CA ALA A 45 6.08 3.78 -8.55
C ALA A 45 5.86 2.64 -7.55
N PRO A 46 6.33 2.74 -6.30
CA PRO A 46 6.25 1.63 -5.36
C PRO A 46 4.80 1.31 -5.00
N VAL A 47 4.54 0.02 -4.79
CA VAL A 47 3.32 -0.49 -4.18
C VAL A 47 3.70 -1.01 -2.81
N PHE A 48 3.11 -0.46 -1.75
CA PHE A 48 3.44 -0.87 -0.39
C PHE A 48 2.18 -0.86 0.48
N PHE A 49 1.83 -2.03 0.98
CA PHE A 49 0.68 -2.27 1.83
C PHE A 49 1.11 -2.93 3.13
N ASP A 50 0.41 -2.58 4.21
CA ASP A 50 0.44 -3.30 5.48
C ASP A 50 -0.87 -4.10 5.58
N LEU A 51 -0.78 -5.40 5.80
CA LEU A 51 -1.87 -6.37 5.68
C LEU A 51 -2.09 -7.09 7.00
N ALA A 52 -3.32 -7.09 7.50
CA ALA A 52 -3.74 -7.91 8.64
C ALA A 52 -4.77 -8.94 8.17
N LEU A 53 -4.49 -10.22 8.42
CA LEU A 53 -5.34 -11.34 8.06
C LEU A 53 -5.72 -12.15 9.30
N GLU A 54 -7.01 -12.39 9.49
CA GLU A 54 -7.51 -13.38 10.45
C GLU A 54 -7.18 -14.81 9.99
N ALA A 55 -7.22 -15.76 10.92
CA ALA A 55 -6.93 -17.16 10.62
C ALA A 55 -7.84 -17.71 9.51
N GLY A 56 -7.21 -18.28 8.47
CA GLY A 56 -7.92 -18.84 7.32
C GLY A 56 -8.40 -17.82 6.28
N ALA A 57 -8.19 -16.51 6.52
CA ALA A 57 -8.47 -15.49 5.52
C ALA A 57 -7.44 -15.54 4.37
N ARG A 58 -7.84 -15.08 3.19
CA ARG A 58 -7.00 -15.02 1.99
C ARG A 58 -7.24 -13.73 1.22
N ILE A 59 -6.19 -13.20 0.61
CA ILE A 59 -6.22 -12.05 -0.29
C ILE A 59 -5.37 -12.35 -1.53
N ASP A 60 -5.82 -11.88 -2.69
CA ASP A 60 -4.98 -11.80 -3.89
C ASP A 60 -4.65 -10.32 -4.13
N VAL A 61 -3.36 -10.01 -4.24
CA VAL A 61 -2.86 -8.64 -4.44
C VAL A 61 -2.24 -8.56 -5.83
N PRO A 62 -2.89 -7.92 -6.82
CA PRO A 62 -2.31 -7.77 -8.15
C PRO A 62 -1.11 -6.81 -8.09
N VAL A 63 0.00 -7.22 -8.70
CA VAL A 63 1.21 -6.42 -8.83
C VAL A 63 1.49 -6.21 -10.32
N PRO A 64 1.90 -5.00 -10.76
CA PRO A 64 2.27 -4.80 -12.16
C PRO A 64 3.42 -5.73 -12.56
N SER A 65 3.38 -6.25 -13.80
CA SER A 65 4.37 -7.21 -14.30
C SER A 65 5.80 -6.68 -14.36
N THR A 66 5.97 -5.36 -14.32
CA THR A 66 7.26 -4.67 -14.32
C THR A 66 7.87 -4.48 -12.94
N HIS A 67 7.14 -4.81 -11.88
CA HIS A 67 7.56 -4.60 -10.50
C HIS A 67 8.18 -5.86 -9.92
N SER A 68 9.29 -5.67 -9.19
CA SER A 68 9.76 -6.69 -8.24
C SER A 68 8.88 -6.67 -6.99
N ALA A 69 8.59 -7.83 -6.42
CA ALA A 69 7.70 -7.97 -5.27
C ALA A 69 8.27 -8.93 -4.22
N PHE A 70 7.92 -8.69 -2.95
CA PHE A 70 8.21 -9.55 -1.81
C PHE A 70 7.10 -9.38 -0.77
N VAL A 71 6.96 -10.36 0.14
CA VAL A 71 6.01 -10.39 1.26
C VAL A 71 6.73 -10.81 2.53
#